data_AF-A0A533SVA3-F1
#
_entry.id   AF-A0A533SVA3-F1
#
_cell.length_a   1.000
_cell.length_b   1.000
_cell.length_c   1.000
_cell.angle_alpha   90.00
_cell.angle_beta   90.00
_cell.angle_gamma   90.00
#
_symmetry.space_group_name_H-M   'P 1'
#
loop_
_entity.id
_entity.type
_entity.pdbx_description
1 polymer ?
#
loop_
_entity_poly.entity_id
_entity_poly.type
_entity_poly.pdbx_seq_one_letter_code
_entity_poly.pdbx_strand_id
1 'polypeptide(L)'
;VLHHVGGQLKVAPEHISARTLRYMKKPPFRVYGEFRSQFDRISLECGKDIYVIPYLIAGHPGTNLEDALDLAKFVRKTISHAEQVQVFTPTPMTDSTCMFVTRKDPSTGETMYVPFGAEAKIQKALLQLTAPRALEKVVGYFARMGKSGLIEELIRGLRLPPKRDEGQKPAPKFTGDKKFAPKGKFPQKSASKGPFPPKRTARTDRKP
;
A
#
# COMPACT_ATOMS: atom_id res chain seq x y z
N VAL A 1 -13.59 17.59 -28.55
CA VAL A 1 -12.49 17.10 -27.69
C VAL A 1 -11.20 17.95 -27.81
N LEU A 2 -11.11 18.92 -28.74
CA LEU A 2 -9.88 19.71 -28.95
C LEU A 2 -9.65 20.87 -27.95
N HIS A 3 -10.68 21.40 -27.29
CA HIS A 3 -10.56 22.68 -26.57
C HIS A 3 -10.57 22.59 -25.03
N HIS A 4 -10.92 21.43 -24.45
CA HIS A 4 -11.04 21.26 -22.99
C HIS A 4 -10.55 19.87 -22.53
N VAL A 5 -9.26 19.59 -22.69
CA VAL A 5 -8.64 18.37 -22.19
C VAL A 5 -7.58 18.72 -21.16
N GLY A 6 -7.68 18.11 -19.97
CA GLY A 6 -6.62 18.19 -18.97
C GLY A 6 -5.35 17.53 -19.51
N GLY A 7 -4.19 18.15 -19.30
CA GLY A 7 -2.89 17.65 -19.80
C GLY A 7 -2.40 16.35 -19.16
N GLN A 8 -3.26 15.62 -18.44
CA GLN A 8 -2.91 14.39 -17.73
C GLN A 8 -3.98 13.33 -17.91
N LEU A 9 -3.58 12.15 -18.37
CA LEU A 9 -4.41 10.96 -18.43
C LEU A 9 -4.02 9.99 -17.34
N LYS A 10 -4.98 9.67 -16.46
CA LYS A 10 -4.79 8.76 -15.34
C LYS A 10 -5.08 7.34 -15.78
N VAL A 11 -4.06 6.46 -15.79
CA VAL A 11 -4.22 5.06 -16.18
C VAL A 11 -3.65 4.17 -15.09
N ALA A 12 -4.32 3.06 -14.79
CA ALA A 12 -3.93 2.15 -13.73
C ALA A 12 -3.37 0.84 -14.32
N PRO A 13 -2.05 0.76 -14.61
CA PRO A 13 -1.41 -0.54 -14.81
C PRO A 13 -1.35 -1.33 -13.49
N GLU A 14 -1.43 -0.65 -12.34
CA GLU A 14 -1.38 -1.18 -10.96
C GLU A 14 -0.04 -1.83 -10.57
N HIS A 15 0.49 -2.71 -11.41
CA HIS A 15 1.80 -3.36 -11.24
C HIS A 15 2.44 -3.69 -12.60
N ILE A 16 3.69 -4.16 -12.59
CA ILE A 16 4.37 -4.70 -13.79
C ILE A 16 4.56 -6.22 -13.77
N SER A 17 4.33 -6.86 -12.62
CA SER A 17 4.65 -8.29 -12.44
C SER A 17 3.50 -9.11 -12.98
N ALA A 18 3.79 -10.03 -13.90
CA ALA A 18 2.76 -10.88 -14.48
C ALA A 18 1.98 -11.67 -13.42
N ARG A 19 2.68 -12.14 -12.37
CA ARG A 19 2.06 -12.86 -11.25
C ARG A 19 1.11 -11.95 -10.47
N THR A 20 1.58 -10.78 -10.05
CA THR A 20 0.74 -9.82 -9.32
C THR A 20 -0.47 -9.40 -10.16
N LEU A 21 -0.27 -9.08 -11.44
CA LEU A 21 -1.33 -8.68 -12.35
C LEU A 21 -2.38 -9.78 -12.54
N ARG A 22 -1.96 -11.06 -12.60
CA ARG A 22 -2.88 -12.21 -12.63
C ARG A 22 -3.81 -12.21 -11.41
N TYR A 23 -3.27 -11.96 -10.21
CA TYR A 23 -4.09 -11.90 -8.99
C TYR A 23 -4.97 -10.64 -8.93
N MET A 24 -4.51 -9.52 -9.48
CA MET A 24 -5.32 -8.30 -9.66
C MET A 24 -6.38 -8.42 -10.77
N LYS A 25 -6.43 -9.55 -11.49
CA LYS A 25 -7.29 -9.76 -12.68
C LYS A 25 -7.06 -8.69 -13.75
N LYS A 26 -5.80 -8.25 -13.90
CA LYS A 26 -5.37 -7.27 -14.89
C LYS A 26 -4.70 -7.92 -16.09
N PRO A 27 -4.76 -7.28 -17.28
CA PRO A 27 -4.01 -7.74 -18.42
C PRO A 27 -2.49 -7.66 -18.17
N PRO A 28 -1.68 -8.39 -18.94
CA PRO A 28 -0.23 -8.30 -18.84
C PRO A 28 0.28 -6.88 -19.11
N PHE A 29 1.39 -6.51 -18.49
CA PHE A 29 1.96 -5.16 -18.56
C PHE A 29 2.25 -4.66 -19.99
N ARG A 30 2.51 -5.57 -20.95
CA ARG A 30 2.69 -5.21 -22.37
C ARG A 30 1.53 -4.40 -22.95
N VAL A 31 0.29 -4.68 -22.50
CA VAL A 31 -0.91 -3.97 -22.97
C VAL A 31 -0.87 -2.50 -22.57
N TYR A 32 -0.35 -2.20 -21.38
CA TYR A 32 -0.11 -0.81 -20.97
C TYR A 32 0.99 -0.15 -21.81
N GLY A 33 2.05 -0.88 -22.15
CA GLY A 33 3.12 -0.38 -23.02
C GLY A 33 2.61 -0.01 -24.41
N GLU A 34 1.85 -0.89 -25.05
CA GLU A 34 1.22 -0.66 -26.36
C GLU A 34 0.28 0.55 -26.32
N PHE A 35 -0.57 0.62 -25.29
CA PHE A 35 -1.44 1.77 -25.05
C PHE A 35 -0.64 3.08 -24.93
N ARG A 36 0.42 3.09 -24.12
CA ARG A 36 1.26 4.27 -23.89
C ARG A 36 1.91 4.74 -25.18
N SER A 37 2.48 3.83 -25.97
CA SER A 37 3.10 4.16 -27.25
C SER A 37 2.11 4.77 -28.25
N GLN A 38 0.89 4.22 -28.34
CA GLN A 38 -0.14 4.80 -29.20
C GLN A 38 -0.59 6.17 -28.70
N PHE A 39 -0.74 6.33 -27.39
CA PHE A 39 -1.14 7.57 -26.75
C PHE A 39 -0.12 8.69 -26.97
N ASP A 40 1.17 8.40 -26.77
CA ASP A 40 2.25 9.37 -26.96
C ASP A 40 2.35 9.81 -28.43
N ARG A 41 2.19 8.87 -29.38
CA ARG A 41 2.16 9.18 -30.81
C ARG A 41 1.02 10.12 -31.17
N ILE A 42 -0.20 9.81 -30.72
CA ILE A 42 -1.39 10.64 -31.01
C ILE A 42 -1.27 12.00 -30.33
N SER A 43 -0.74 12.07 -29.12
CA SER A 43 -0.53 13.34 -28.40
C SER A 43 0.44 14.25 -29.15
N LEU A 44 1.52 13.69 -29.69
CA LEU A 44 2.48 14.40 -30.54
C LEU A 44 1.83 14.87 -31.86
N GLU A 45 1.09 14.02 -32.54
CA GLU A 45 0.35 14.36 -33.78
C GLU A 45 -0.66 15.50 -33.54
N CYS A 46 -1.26 15.57 -32.36
CA CYS A 46 -2.19 16.63 -31.97
C CYS A 46 -1.49 17.92 -31.49
N GLY A 47 -0.16 17.92 -31.35
CA GLY A 47 0.60 19.04 -30.80
C GLY A 47 0.26 19.36 -29.33
N LYS A 48 -0.09 18.35 -28.53
CA LYS A 48 -0.49 18.52 -27.13
C LYS A 48 0.45 17.82 -26.17
N ASP A 49 0.83 18.52 -25.12
CA ASP A 49 1.59 17.98 -24.00
C ASP A 49 0.66 17.24 -23.01
N ILE A 50 0.17 16.07 -23.40
CA ILE A 50 -0.65 15.21 -22.54
C ILE A 50 0.19 14.03 -22.05
N TYR A 51 0.18 13.80 -20.74
CA TYR A 51 1.02 12.77 -20.12
C TYR A 51 0.17 11.70 -19.45
N VAL A 52 0.53 10.43 -19.61
CA VAL A 52 -0.06 9.35 -18.81
C VAL A 52 0.58 9.32 -17.42
N ILE A 53 -0.24 9.38 -16.38
CA ILE A 53 0.16 9.21 -15.00
C ILE A 53 -0.29 7.83 -14.53
N PRO A 54 0.66 6.93 -14.22
CA PRO A 54 0.34 5.58 -13.77
C PRO A 54 -0.08 5.55 -12.30
N TYR A 55 -1.18 4.85 -12.01
CA TYR A 55 -1.57 4.44 -10.66
C TYR A 55 -0.96 3.10 -10.33
N LEU A 56 -0.21 3.04 -9.23
CA LEU A 56 0.48 1.83 -8.78
C LEU A 56 -0.04 1.38 -7.41
N ILE A 57 -0.17 0.07 -7.23
CA ILE A 57 -0.57 -0.56 -5.98
C ILE A 57 0.62 -1.36 -5.43
N ALA A 58 1.03 -1.05 -4.20
CA ALA A 58 2.05 -1.79 -3.47
C ALA A 58 1.41 -2.71 -2.42
N GLY A 59 2.04 -3.84 -2.11
CA GLY A 59 1.59 -4.73 -1.03
C GLY A 59 0.31 -5.51 -1.34
N HIS A 60 -0.02 -5.74 -2.61
CA HIS A 60 -1.15 -6.59 -2.98
C HIS A 60 -0.86 -8.08 -2.66
N PRO A 61 -1.87 -8.90 -2.35
CA PRO A 61 -1.73 -10.36 -2.28
C PRO A 61 -1.04 -10.93 -3.52
N GLY A 62 -0.09 -11.83 -3.31
CA GLY A 62 0.72 -12.43 -4.37
C GLY A 62 1.89 -11.57 -4.88
N THR A 63 2.11 -10.39 -4.29
CA THR A 63 3.31 -9.55 -4.54
C THR A 63 4.40 -9.87 -3.54
N ASN A 64 5.52 -10.42 -4.01
CA ASN A 64 6.71 -10.61 -3.17
C ASN A 64 7.64 -9.38 -3.22
N LEU A 65 8.74 -9.43 -2.48
CA LEU A 65 9.69 -8.34 -2.44
C LEU A 65 10.42 -8.14 -3.78
N GLU A 66 10.66 -9.22 -4.53
CA GLU A 66 11.27 -9.20 -5.85
C GLU A 66 10.38 -8.46 -6.87
N ASP A 67 9.07 -8.73 -6.87
CA ASP A 67 8.08 -8.02 -7.69
C ASP A 67 8.11 -6.51 -7.40
N ALA A 68 8.20 -6.15 -6.12
CA ALA A 68 8.25 -4.75 -5.70
C ALA A 68 9.56 -4.07 -6.10
N LEU A 69 10.69 -4.80 -6.08
CA LEU A 69 11.97 -4.31 -6.57
C LEU A 69 11.94 -4.08 -8.08
N ASP A 70 11.37 -5.01 -8.85
CA ASP A 70 11.22 -4.87 -10.30
C ASP A 70 10.35 -3.65 -10.62
N LEU A 71 9.25 -3.46 -9.88
CA LEU A 71 8.41 -2.28 -10.01
C LEU A 71 9.19 -0.98 -9.71
N ALA A 72 10.03 -0.98 -8.68
CA ALA A 72 10.87 0.16 -8.34
C ALA A 72 11.89 0.48 -9.43
N LYS A 73 12.55 -0.55 -10.01
CA LYS A 73 13.46 -0.41 -11.15
C LYS A 73 12.74 0.20 -12.36
N PHE A 74 11.52 -0.27 -12.64
CA PHE A 74 10.70 0.26 -13.72
C PHE A 74 10.33 1.74 -13.50
N VAL A 75 9.81 2.09 -12.32
CA VAL A 75 9.43 3.48 -11.97
C VAL A 75 10.61 4.42 -12.15
N ARG A 76 11.80 4.00 -11.67
CA ARG A 76 13.03 4.77 -11.82
C ARG A 76 13.39 5.03 -13.28
N LYS A 77 13.21 4.05 -14.17
CA LYS A 77 13.57 4.17 -15.59
C LYS A 77 12.59 5.03 -16.39
N THR A 78 11.30 5.01 -16.05
CA THR A 78 10.23 5.48 -16.95
C THR A 78 9.51 6.73 -16.49
N ILE A 79 9.32 6.91 -15.18
CA ILE A 79 8.45 7.98 -14.65
C ILE A 79 9.25 8.93 -13.75
N SER A 80 10.46 8.54 -13.34
CA SER A 80 11.38 9.24 -12.41
C SER A 80 10.82 9.36 -10.98
N HIS A 81 9.52 9.64 -10.82
CA HIS A 81 8.81 9.71 -9.55
C HIS A 81 7.38 9.17 -9.67
N ALA A 82 7.03 8.18 -8.85
CA ALA A 82 5.65 7.73 -8.68
C ALA A 82 5.02 8.45 -7.49
N GLU A 83 4.31 9.55 -7.76
CA GLU A 83 3.53 10.24 -6.71
C GLU A 83 2.31 9.41 -6.29
N GLN A 84 1.69 8.71 -7.24
CA GLN A 84 0.42 8.01 -7.07
C GLN A 84 0.63 6.53 -6.76
N VAL A 85 1.16 6.27 -5.57
CA VAL A 85 1.33 4.90 -5.04
C VAL A 85 0.40 4.69 -3.84
N GLN A 86 -0.53 3.75 -4.00
CA GLN A 86 -1.42 3.31 -2.94
C GLN A 86 -0.93 1.99 -2.34
N VAL A 87 -1.00 1.86 -1.02
CA VAL A 87 -0.83 0.56 -0.37
C VAL A 87 -2.17 -0.16 -0.41
N PHE A 88 -2.14 -1.43 -0.82
CA PHE A 88 -3.30 -2.28 -0.78
C PHE A 88 -3.94 -2.24 0.60
N THR A 89 -5.23 -1.94 0.61
CA THR A 89 -6.05 -1.92 1.83
C THR A 89 -7.20 -2.88 1.59
N PRO A 90 -7.37 -3.91 2.43
CA PRO A 90 -8.47 -4.85 2.27
C PRO A 90 -9.81 -4.12 2.33
N THR A 91 -10.58 -4.22 1.25
CA THR A 91 -11.94 -3.71 1.15
C THR A 91 -12.93 -4.88 1.10
N PRO A 92 -14.02 -4.85 1.88
CA PRO A 92 -15.02 -5.92 1.86
C PRO A 92 -15.50 -6.21 0.43
N MET A 93 -15.97 -7.45 0.20
CA MET A 93 -16.54 -7.89 -1.07
C MET A 93 -15.56 -7.87 -2.27
N THR A 94 -14.26 -8.07 -2.02
CA THR A 94 -13.25 -8.20 -3.09
C THR A 94 -12.48 -9.51 -3.00
N ASP A 95 -12.15 -10.09 -4.16
CA ASP A 95 -11.28 -11.27 -4.26
C ASP A 95 -9.91 -11.03 -3.61
N SER A 96 -9.33 -9.84 -3.81
CA SER A 96 -8.08 -9.46 -3.17
C SER A 96 -8.17 -9.51 -1.64
N THR A 97 -9.30 -9.16 -1.04
CA THR A 97 -9.48 -9.30 0.41
C THR A 97 -9.63 -10.76 0.83
N CYS A 98 -10.31 -11.58 0.02
CA CYS A 98 -10.34 -13.02 0.24
C CYS A 98 -8.91 -13.60 0.21
N MET A 99 -8.11 -13.27 -0.80
CA MET A 99 -6.71 -13.66 -0.92
C MET A 99 -5.89 -13.18 0.28
N PHE A 100 -6.09 -11.92 0.72
CA PHE A 100 -5.38 -11.34 1.85
C PHE A 100 -5.61 -12.10 3.16
N VAL A 101 -6.87 -12.49 3.42
CA VAL A 101 -7.27 -13.18 4.66
C VAL A 101 -6.92 -14.67 4.60
N THR A 102 -7.24 -15.34 3.49
CA THR A 102 -7.10 -16.80 3.36
C THR A 102 -5.71 -17.25 2.92
N ARG A 103 -4.92 -16.33 2.33
CA ARG A 103 -3.66 -16.60 1.63
C ARG A 103 -3.80 -17.63 0.51
N LYS A 104 -4.97 -17.68 -0.13
CA LYS A 104 -5.26 -18.58 -1.25
C LYS A 104 -5.85 -17.82 -2.43
N ASP A 105 -5.60 -18.32 -3.63
CA ASP A 105 -6.30 -17.86 -4.83
C ASP A 105 -7.73 -18.41 -4.76
N PRO A 106 -8.78 -17.57 -4.72
CA PRO A 106 -10.16 -18.04 -4.61
C PRO A 106 -10.60 -18.86 -5.84
N SER A 107 -9.92 -18.71 -6.98
CA SER A 107 -10.25 -19.44 -8.20
C SER A 107 -9.55 -20.80 -8.33
N THR A 108 -8.33 -20.94 -7.80
CA THR A 108 -7.55 -22.19 -7.92
C THR A 108 -7.36 -22.93 -6.60
N GLY A 109 -7.55 -22.27 -5.47
CA GLY A 109 -7.27 -22.79 -4.13
C GLY A 109 -5.79 -22.81 -3.75
N GLU A 110 -4.90 -22.40 -4.65
CA GLU A 110 -3.44 -22.41 -4.44
C GLU A 110 -3.02 -21.39 -3.38
N THR A 111 -2.09 -21.79 -2.52
CA THR A 111 -1.51 -20.90 -1.51
C THR A 111 -0.64 -19.83 -2.16
N MET A 112 -0.71 -18.61 -1.66
CA MET A 112 0.11 -17.50 -2.12
C MET A 112 0.71 -16.70 -0.97
N TYR A 113 1.80 -16.00 -1.30
CA TYR A 113 2.41 -15.04 -0.40
C TYR A 113 1.54 -13.78 -0.28
N VAL A 114 1.42 -13.22 0.92
CA VAL A 114 0.69 -11.96 1.15
C VAL A 114 1.58 -11.05 1.98
N PRO A 115 2.07 -9.94 1.41
CA PRO A 115 2.82 -8.95 2.17
C PRO A 115 1.89 -8.27 3.19
N PHE A 116 2.33 -8.15 4.44
CA PHE A 116 1.52 -7.58 5.51
C PHE A 116 2.30 -6.57 6.36
N GLY A 117 1.57 -5.64 6.99
CA GLY A 117 2.11 -4.76 8.02
C GLY A 117 3.25 -3.87 7.52
N ALA A 118 4.45 -4.09 8.06
CA ALA A 118 5.63 -3.31 7.73
C ALA A 118 6.06 -3.52 6.27
N GLU A 119 5.98 -4.75 5.75
CA GLU A 119 6.48 -5.06 4.42
C GLU A 119 5.69 -4.37 3.31
N ALA A 120 4.36 -4.36 3.39
CA ALA A 120 3.53 -3.63 2.43
C ALA A 120 3.89 -2.12 2.37
N LYS A 121 4.25 -1.54 3.53
CA LYS A 121 4.73 -0.15 3.62
C LYS A 121 6.13 0.02 3.02
N ILE A 122 7.00 -0.99 3.13
CA ILE A 122 8.31 -0.99 2.49
C ILE A 122 8.19 -1.09 0.98
N GLN A 123 7.29 -1.94 0.47
CA GLN A 123 7.02 -2.01 -0.98
C GLN A 123 6.57 -0.66 -1.54
N LYS A 124 5.74 0.10 -0.80
CA LYS A 124 5.41 1.49 -1.18
C LYS A 124 6.65 2.39 -1.17
N ALA A 125 7.45 2.31 -0.10
CA ALA A 125 8.63 3.16 0.07
C ALA A 125 9.69 2.92 -1.02
N LEU A 126 9.79 1.70 -1.57
CA LEU A 126 10.64 1.38 -2.72
C LEU A 126 10.32 2.22 -3.96
N LEU A 127 9.06 2.65 -4.14
CA LEU A 127 8.65 3.47 -5.28
C LEU A 127 8.91 4.97 -5.07
N GLN A 128 9.37 5.35 -3.87
CA GLN A 128 9.51 6.75 -3.45
C GLN A 128 10.91 7.04 -2.85
N LEU A 129 11.95 6.36 -3.34
CA LEU A 129 13.31 6.40 -2.78
C LEU A 129 13.98 7.79 -2.78
N THR A 130 13.48 8.74 -3.55
CA THR A 130 13.96 10.13 -3.52
C THR A 130 13.51 10.88 -2.28
N ALA A 131 12.49 10.40 -1.56
CA ALA A 131 12.08 10.93 -0.28
C ALA A 131 12.97 10.38 0.86
N PRO A 132 13.61 11.24 1.69
CA PRO A 132 14.57 10.78 2.70
C PRO A 132 13.99 9.79 3.70
N ARG A 133 12.73 9.99 4.12
CA ARG A 133 12.04 9.07 5.03
C ARG A 133 11.75 7.70 4.40
N ALA A 134 11.55 7.64 3.08
CA ALA A 134 11.32 6.37 2.38
C ALA A 134 12.64 5.61 2.25
N LEU A 135 13.71 6.31 1.84
CA LEU A 135 15.06 5.76 1.75
C LEU A 135 15.52 5.15 3.07
N GLU A 136 15.42 5.89 4.18
CA GLU A 136 15.80 5.43 5.52
C GLU A 136 15.07 4.13 5.91
N LYS A 137 13.76 4.06 5.65
CA LYS A 137 12.94 2.87 5.93
C LYS A 137 13.38 1.66 5.11
N VAL A 138 13.62 1.85 3.81
CA VAL A 138 14.03 0.79 2.89
C VAL A 138 15.42 0.28 3.27
N VAL A 139 16.40 1.18 3.43
CA VAL A 139 17.76 0.80 3.84
C VAL A 139 17.75 0.05 5.16
N GLY A 140 17.04 0.56 6.18
CA GLY A 140 16.94 -0.11 7.47
C GLY A 140 16.22 -1.46 7.42
N TYR A 141 15.23 -1.64 6.53
CA TYR A 141 14.56 -2.93 6.34
C TYR A 141 15.47 -3.96 5.68
N PHE A 142 16.14 -3.60 4.58
CA PHE A 142 17.04 -4.52 3.87
C PHE A 142 18.32 -4.83 4.66
N ALA A 143 18.82 -3.89 5.46
CA ALA A 143 19.92 -4.13 6.39
C ALA A 143 19.58 -5.20 7.43
N ARG A 144 18.38 -5.14 8.03
CA ARG A 144 17.91 -6.17 8.98
C ARG A 144 17.72 -7.55 8.35
N MET A 145 17.49 -7.61 7.05
CA MET A 145 17.37 -8.87 6.30
C MET A 145 18.72 -9.41 5.82
N GLY A 146 19.83 -8.70 6.01
CA GLY A 146 21.13 -9.05 5.43
C GLY A 146 21.17 -8.92 3.90
N LYS A 147 20.28 -8.11 3.31
CA LYS A 147 20.13 -7.93 1.85
C LYS A 147 20.48 -6.51 1.38
N SER A 148 21.39 -5.81 2.07
CA SER A 148 21.76 -4.42 1.76
C SER A 148 22.19 -4.21 0.29
N GLY A 149 22.92 -5.17 -0.29
CA GLY A 149 23.39 -5.09 -1.67
C GLY A 149 22.29 -4.92 -2.72
N LEU A 150 21.09 -5.47 -2.50
CA LEU A 150 19.95 -5.30 -3.42
C LEU A 150 19.48 -3.83 -3.50
N ILE A 151 19.57 -3.11 -2.38
CA ILE A 151 19.18 -1.70 -2.32
C ILE A 151 20.29 -0.81 -2.84
N GLU A 152 21.56 -1.15 -2.59
CA GLU A 152 22.71 -0.40 -3.10
C GLU A 152 22.68 -0.28 -4.63
N GLU A 153 22.38 -1.37 -5.34
CA GLU A 153 22.18 -1.35 -6.79
C GLU A 153 21.04 -0.41 -7.20
N LEU A 154 19.90 -0.52 -6.51
CA LEU A 154 18.71 0.26 -6.81
C LEU A 154 18.89 1.76 -6.57
N ILE A 155 19.69 2.14 -5.56
CA ILE A 155 19.96 3.55 -5.23
C ILE A 155 21.17 4.13 -5.98
N ARG A 156 22.00 3.29 -6.62
CA ARG A 156 23.19 3.73 -7.34
C ARG A 156 22.84 4.76 -8.42
N GLY A 157 23.37 5.97 -8.32
CA GLY A 157 23.12 7.04 -9.28
C GLY A 157 21.77 7.77 -9.11
N LEU A 158 21.02 7.49 -8.03
CA LEU A 158 19.94 8.39 -7.62
C LEU A 158 20.52 9.65 -7.00
N ARG A 159 19.89 10.80 -7.26
CA ARG A 159 20.13 12.01 -6.46
C ARG A 159 19.50 11.77 -5.09
N LEU A 160 20.33 11.31 -4.15
CA LEU A 160 19.88 11.01 -2.80
C LEU A 160 19.62 12.33 -2.04
N PRO A 161 18.61 12.35 -1.17
CA PRO A 161 18.41 13.47 -0.27
C PRO A 161 19.62 13.65 0.64
N PRO A 162 19.93 14.88 1.08
CA PRO A 162 21.04 15.12 2.00
C PRO A 162 20.88 14.26 3.25
N LYS A 163 21.99 13.69 3.73
CA LYS A 163 22.00 12.97 5.01
C LYS A 163 21.48 13.93 6.08
N ARG A 164 20.51 13.46 6.86
CA ARG A 164 20.07 14.21 8.04
C ARG A 164 21.20 14.14 9.07
N ASP A 165 21.58 15.28 9.63
CA ASP A 165 22.47 15.30 10.78
C ASP A 165 21.84 14.47 11.91
N GLU A 166 22.57 13.46 12.39
CA GLU A 166 22.10 12.53 13.41
C GLU A 166 21.76 13.21 14.76
N GLY A 167 22.09 14.50 14.90
CA GLY A 167 21.80 15.35 16.07
C GLY A 167 20.40 15.99 16.10
N GLN A 168 19.59 15.92 15.04
CA GLN A 168 18.21 16.43 15.03
C GLN A 168 17.20 15.32 14.78
N LYS A 169 17.01 14.44 15.77
CA LYS A 169 15.73 13.75 15.89
C LYS A 169 14.69 14.83 16.25
N PRO A 170 13.64 15.08 15.45
CA PRO A 170 12.52 15.85 15.97
C PRO A 170 11.99 15.08 17.16
N ALA A 171 11.97 15.72 18.33
CA ALA A 171 11.40 15.13 19.53
C ALA A 171 9.99 14.60 19.18
N PRO A 172 9.58 13.42 19.68
CA PRO A 172 8.19 13.05 19.60
C PRO A 172 7.39 14.19 20.25
N LYS A 173 6.55 14.88 19.48
CA LYS A 173 5.58 15.83 20.05
C LYS A 173 4.54 15.02 20.81
N PHE A 174 4.89 14.64 22.04
CA PHE A 174 3.92 14.27 23.04
C PHE A 174 3.32 15.56 23.58
N THR A 175 2.17 15.98 23.04
CA THR A 175 1.35 17.00 23.68
C THR A 175 0.38 16.31 24.63
N GLY A 176 0.85 15.99 25.83
CA GLY A 176 0.04 15.91 27.06
C GLY A 176 0.73 16.83 28.06
N ASP A 177 0.09 17.77 28.76
CA ASP A 177 -1.22 17.69 29.39
C ASP A 177 -1.97 19.03 29.34
N LYS A 178 -3.25 19.01 28.93
CA LYS A 178 -4.24 19.90 29.54
C LYS A 178 -5.10 19.04 30.46
N LYS A 179 -4.92 19.27 31.76
CA LYS A 179 -5.69 18.71 32.87
C LYS A 179 -7.20 18.85 32.58
N PHE A 180 -7.89 17.72 32.43
CA PHE A 180 -9.35 17.69 32.57
C PHE A 180 -9.66 17.53 34.05
N ALA A 181 -10.12 18.59 34.69
CA ALA A 181 -10.61 18.54 36.07
C ALA A 181 -11.94 17.76 36.10
N PRO A 182 -12.14 16.80 37.03
CA PRO A 182 -13.44 16.19 37.22
C PRO A 182 -14.31 17.13 38.07
N LYS A 183 -15.39 17.66 37.50
CA LYS A 183 -16.51 18.20 38.27
C LYS A 183 -17.75 17.34 38.02
N GLY A 184 -18.19 16.65 39.06
CA GLY A 184 -19.46 15.92 39.09
C GLY A 184 -19.46 14.83 40.15
N LYS A 185 -19.85 15.17 41.39
CA LYS A 185 -20.09 14.22 42.48
C LYS A 185 -21.28 13.32 42.12
N PHE A 186 -21.05 12.02 41.98
CA PHE A 186 -22.11 11.01 42.08
C PHE A 186 -22.07 10.43 43.50
N PRO A 187 -23.17 10.46 44.27
CA PRO A 187 -23.17 9.97 45.64
C PRO A 187 -23.13 8.43 45.66
N GLN A 188 -22.23 7.89 46.48
CA GLN A 188 -22.19 6.48 46.83
C GLN A 188 -23.43 6.10 47.65
N LYS A 189 -24.12 5.03 47.26
CA LYS A 189 -24.94 4.24 48.19
C LYS A 189 -24.44 2.80 48.23
N SER A 190 -24.37 2.32 49.45
CA SER A 190 -23.83 1.07 49.96
C SER A 190 -24.56 -0.18 49.46
N ALA A 191 -23.84 -1.30 49.50
CA ALA A 191 -24.31 -2.62 49.18
C ALA A 191 -25.37 -3.15 50.18
N SER A 192 -26.40 -3.80 49.65
CA SER A 192 -27.11 -4.89 50.35
C SER A 192 -27.53 -5.98 49.35
N LYS A 193 -27.46 -7.23 49.83
CA LYS A 193 -27.60 -8.50 49.12
C LYS A 193 -29.06 -8.82 48.75
N GLY A 194 -29.31 -9.47 47.62
CA GLY A 194 -30.61 -10.10 47.28
C GLY A 194 -30.69 -10.58 45.83
N PRO A 195 -31.41 -11.67 45.50
CA PRO A 195 -30.89 -12.72 44.62
C PRO A 195 -31.21 -12.56 43.11
N PHE A 196 -30.32 -13.14 42.30
CA PHE A 196 -30.51 -13.41 40.87
C PHE A 196 -31.74 -14.27 40.57
N PRO A 197 -32.44 -14.04 39.44
CA PRO A 197 -33.08 -15.10 38.68
C PRO A 197 -32.25 -15.50 37.44
N PRO A 198 -32.44 -16.72 36.92
CA PRO A 198 -31.39 -17.46 36.22
C PRO A 198 -31.33 -17.21 34.70
N LYS A 199 -30.15 -17.51 34.14
CA LYS A 199 -29.90 -17.72 32.70
C LYS A 199 -30.87 -18.75 32.14
N ARG A 200 -31.57 -18.41 31.05
CA ARG A 200 -32.29 -19.41 30.26
C ARG A 200 -31.32 -20.05 29.26
N THR A 201 -31.05 -21.33 29.47
CA THR A 201 -30.31 -22.24 28.59
C THR A 201 -31.16 -22.68 27.39
N ALA A 202 -30.48 -23.07 26.32
CA ALA A 202 -31.03 -23.62 25.09
C ALA A 202 -31.84 -24.91 25.29
N ARG A 203 -32.83 -25.15 24.41
CA ARG A 203 -33.31 -26.49 23.97
C ARG A 203 -34.23 -26.33 22.75
N THR A 204 -33.84 -26.89 21.60
CA THR A 204 -34.31 -28.16 21.00
C THR A 204 -35.78 -28.15 20.55
N ASP A 205 -35.99 -28.36 19.24
CA ASP A 205 -36.74 -29.47 18.62
C ASP A 205 -37.62 -29.11 17.41
N ARG A 206 -37.36 -29.88 16.34
CA ARG A 206 -38.21 -30.44 15.27
C ARG A 206 -39.58 -29.81 14.93
N LYS A 207 -39.73 -29.52 13.61
CA LYS A 207 -40.77 -29.92 12.62
C LYS A 207 -42.17 -30.38 13.11
N PRO A 208 -43.24 -30.12 12.32
CA PRO A 208 -43.46 -30.77 11.01
C PRO A 208 -43.04 -29.94 9.79
#